data_AF-A0A354GIU9-F1
#
_entry.id   AF-A0A354GIU9-F1
#
_cell.length_a   1.000
_cell.length_b   1.000
_cell.length_c   1.000
_cell.angle_alpha   90.00
_cell.angle_beta   90.00
_cell.angle_gamma   90.00
#
_symmetry.space_group_name_H-M   'P 1'
#
loop_
_entity.id
_entity.type
_entity.pdbx_description
1 polymer ?
#
loop_
_entity_poly.entity_id
_entity_poly.type
_entity_poly.pdbx_seq_one_letter_code
_entity_poly.pdbx_strand_id
1 'polypeptide(L)'
;MYQERTFIEKVNLFLKGLTMGGANKIPGVSGGMVAFVLGFYEELIYTFQRLNLKAFKLLVNGRFRSFSRYTNLEFLVLVMAGSMFSYFSISLILDYFLHNFETYVWACFFGMVI
;
A
#
# COMPACT_ATOMS: atom_id res chain seq x y z
N MET A 1 -13.25 3.54 9.23
CA MET A 1 -14.74 3.44 9.22
C MET A 1 -15.12 2.99 7.82
N TYR A 2 -15.99 2.00 7.62
CA TYR A 2 -16.37 1.61 6.26
C TYR A 2 -17.06 2.80 5.58
N GLN A 3 -16.53 3.21 4.44
CA GLN A 3 -17.06 4.30 3.62
C GLN A 3 -17.43 3.72 2.26
N GLU A 4 -18.64 4.02 1.79
CA GLU A 4 -18.99 3.74 0.40
C GLU A 4 -18.24 4.73 -0.48
N ARG A 5 -17.30 4.23 -1.26
CA ARG A 5 -16.45 5.04 -2.13
C ARG A 5 -17.00 5.10 -3.56
N THR A 6 -16.97 6.30 -4.11
CA THR A 6 -17.17 6.54 -5.54
C THR A 6 -16.01 5.95 -6.36
N PHE A 7 -16.22 5.76 -7.66
CA PHE A 7 -15.18 5.22 -8.54
C PHE A 7 -13.89 6.05 -8.52
N ILE A 8 -14.00 7.38 -8.50
CA ILE A 8 -12.86 8.30 -8.47
C ILE A 8 -12.05 8.11 -7.17
N GLU A 9 -12.73 7.96 -6.03
CA GLU A 9 -12.05 7.71 -4.75
C GLU A 9 -11.33 6.36 -4.73
N LYS A 10 -11.88 5.33 -5.38
CA LYS A 10 -11.21 4.03 -5.52
C LYS A 10 -9.95 4.14 -6.35
N VAL A 11 -9.99 4.86 -7.47
CA VAL A 11 -8.82 5.12 -8.31
C VAL A 11 -7.78 5.93 -7.54
N ASN A 12 -8.19 6.99 -6.84
CA ASN A 12 -7.28 7.79 -6.00
C ASN A 12 -6.64 6.93 -4.90
N LEU A 13 -7.40 6.03 -4.28
CA LEU A 13 -6.88 5.12 -3.27
C LEU A 13 -5.88 4.11 -3.85
N PHE A 14 -6.16 3.60 -5.05
CA PHE A 14 -5.21 2.74 -5.77
C PHE A 14 -3.91 3.49 -6.09
N LEU A 15 -3.99 4.74 -6.56
CA LEU A 15 -2.82 5.59 -6.82
C LEU A 15 -2.03 5.89 -5.52
N LYS A 16 -2.72 6.12 -4.40
CA LYS A 16 -2.10 6.25 -3.08
C LYS A 16 -1.39 4.95 -2.65
N GLY A 17 -1.98 3.79 -2.94
CA GLY A 17 -1.33 2.50 -2.74
C GLY A 17 -0.11 2.34 -3.64
N LEU A 18 -0.18 2.82 -4.88
CA LEU A 18 0.91 2.77 -5.85
C LEU A 18 2.11 3.62 -5.40
N THR A 19 1.88 4.85 -4.94
CA THR A 19 2.96 5.70 -4.40
C THR A 19 3.59 5.10 -3.15
N MET A 20 2.78 4.57 -2.22
CA MET A 20 3.28 3.88 -1.03
C MET A 20 4.12 2.64 -1.37
N GLY A 21 3.66 1.81 -2.32
CA GLY A 21 4.40 0.63 -2.74
C GLY A 21 5.74 0.95 -3.40
N GLY A 22 5.79 2.07 -4.12
CA GLY A 22 7.03 2.53 -4.74
C GLY A 22 8.03 3.08 -3.76
N ALA A 23 7.55 3.88 -2.81
CA ALA A 23 8.35 4.34 -1.69
C ALA A 23 8.99 3.16 -0.93
N ASN A 24 8.23 2.08 -0.68
CA ASN A 24 8.76 0.89 0.02
C ASN A 24 9.85 0.13 -0.74
N LYS A 25 10.00 0.34 -2.06
CA LYS A 25 11.05 -0.31 -2.86
C LYS A 25 12.36 0.49 -2.84
N ILE A 26 12.31 1.78 -2.48
CA ILE A 26 13.45 2.69 -2.47
C ILE A 26 14.09 2.68 -1.07
N PRO A 27 15.43 2.53 -0.95
CA PRO A 27 16.09 2.56 0.35
C PRO A 27 15.98 3.96 0.98
N GLY A 28 15.80 4.00 2.30
CA GLY A 28 15.67 5.26 3.05
C GLY A 28 14.27 5.90 3.03
N VAL A 29 13.33 5.40 2.21
CA VAL A 29 11.96 5.95 2.14
C VAL A 29 10.96 5.05 2.87
N SER A 30 10.24 5.62 3.84
CA SER A 30 9.20 4.89 4.58
C SER A 30 7.83 5.02 3.90
N GLY A 31 7.24 3.91 3.45
CA GLY A 31 5.86 3.91 2.93
C GLY A 31 4.81 4.30 3.98
N GLY A 32 5.10 4.09 5.28
CA GLY A 32 4.24 4.58 6.36
C GLY A 32 4.18 6.11 6.42
N MET A 33 5.33 6.77 6.25
CA MET A 33 5.40 8.24 6.14
C MET A 33 4.65 8.75 4.89
N VAL A 34 4.80 8.06 3.77
CA VAL A 34 4.07 8.39 2.54
C VAL A 34 2.56 8.26 2.75
N ALA A 35 2.11 7.19 3.40
CA ALA A 35 0.71 7.02 3.76
C ALA A 35 0.20 8.12 4.71
N PHE A 36 1.05 8.61 5.61
CA PHE A 36 0.74 9.69 6.55
C PHE A 36 0.56 11.02 5.81
N VAL A 37 1.53 11.39 4.97
CA VAL A 37 1.47 12.61 4.15
C VAL A 37 0.27 12.58 3.19
N LEU A 38 -0.06 11.42 2.63
CA LEU A 38 -1.23 11.25 1.73
C LEU A 38 -2.57 11.10 2.47
N GLY A 39 -2.56 11.20 3.80
CA GLY A 39 -3.75 11.28 4.65
C GLY A 39 -4.58 9.99 4.74
N PHE A 40 -4.00 8.83 4.46
CA PHE A 40 -4.70 7.54 4.58
C PHE A 40 -4.10 6.60 5.63
N TYR A 41 -3.07 7.05 6.35
CA TYR A 41 -2.38 6.28 7.37
C TYR A 41 -3.26 5.87 8.54
N GLU A 42 -4.10 6.79 9.05
CA GLU A 42 -5.03 6.47 10.14
C GLU A 42 -6.02 5.38 9.72
N GLU A 43 -6.56 5.51 8.51
CA GLU A 43 -7.48 4.50 7.96
C GLU A 43 -6.78 3.15 7.77
N LEU A 44 -5.51 3.16 7.36
CA LEU A 44 -4.67 1.97 7.23
C LEU A 44 -4.48 1.26 8.56
N ILE A 45 -4.01 1.99 9.59
CA ILE A 45 -3.82 1.42 10.93
C ILE A 45 -5.15 0.90 11.48
N TYR A 46 -6.22 1.67 11.36
CA TYR A 46 -7.53 1.27 11.87
C TYR A 46 -8.05 0.01 11.18
N THR A 47 -7.85 -0.09 9.88
CA THR A 47 -8.20 -1.28 9.08
C THR A 47 -7.39 -2.49 9.57
N PHE A 48 -6.07 -2.34 9.79
CA PHE A 48 -5.23 -3.40 10.34
C PHE A 48 -5.63 -3.82 11.76
N GLN A 49 -5.95 -2.87 12.65
CA GLN A 49 -6.41 -3.17 14.02
C GLN A 49 -7.71 -4.00 14.04
N ARG A 50 -8.54 -3.85 13.01
CA ARG A 50 -9.77 -4.63 12.86
C ARG A 50 -9.55 -6.03 12.29
N LEU A 51 -8.37 -6.36 11.80
CA LEU A 51 -7.98 -7.74 11.46
C LEU A 51 -7.64 -8.52 12.73
N ASN A 52 -8.67 -8.81 13.53
CA ASN A 52 -8.55 -9.47 14.83
C ASN A 52 -9.40 -10.75 14.91
N LEU A 53 -9.46 -11.37 16.09
CA LEU A 53 -10.24 -12.58 16.34
C LEU A 53 -11.73 -12.43 15.98
N LYS A 54 -12.30 -11.22 16.08
CA LYS A 54 -13.69 -10.97 15.68
C LYS A 54 -13.84 -11.04 14.16
N ALA A 55 -12.91 -10.46 13.41
CA ALA A 55 -12.89 -10.59 11.95
C ALA A 55 -12.74 -12.05 11.52
N PHE A 56 -11.84 -12.80 12.17
CA PHE A 56 -11.68 -14.24 11.89
C PHE A 56 -12.96 -15.04 12.18
N LYS A 57 -13.62 -14.80 13.33
CA LYS A 57 -14.91 -15.42 13.64
C LYS A 57 -15.99 -15.08 12.62
N LEU A 58 -16.05 -13.83 12.13
CA LEU A 58 -17.00 -13.41 11.10
C LEU A 58 -16.74 -14.12 9.76
N LEU A 59 -15.47 -14.36 9.43
CA LEU A 59 -15.05 -15.09 8.23
C LEU A 59 -15.44 -16.57 8.32
N VAL A 60 -15.11 -17.24 9.43
CA VAL A 60 -15.42 -18.67 9.65
C VAL A 60 -16.94 -18.92 9.71
N ASN A 61 -17.71 -17.98 10.28
CA ASN A 61 -19.18 -18.06 10.31
C ASN A 61 -19.86 -17.75 8.96
N GLY A 62 -19.09 -17.58 7.87
CA GLY A 62 -19.62 -17.32 6.52
C GLY A 62 -20.26 -15.94 6.33
N ARG A 63 -20.08 -15.01 7.29
CA ARG A 63 -20.67 -13.67 7.23
C ARG A 63 -19.78 -12.70 6.45
N PHE A 64 -19.51 -13.01 5.17
CA PHE A 64 -18.59 -12.26 4.32
C PHE A 64 -18.92 -10.77 4.18
N ARG A 65 -20.21 -10.40 4.08
CA ARG A 65 -20.63 -8.98 4.02
C ARG A 65 -20.29 -8.23 5.30
N SER A 66 -20.56 -8.83 6.46
CA SER A 66 -20.25 -8.25 7.76
C SER A 66 -18.74 -8.19 8.01
N PHE A 67 -17.99 -9.20 7.56
CA PHE A 67 -16.53 -9.19 7.58
C PHE A 67 -15.98 -8.04 6.75
N SER A 68 -16.37 -7.93 5.48
CA SER A 68 -15.88 -6.88 4.57
C SER A 68 -16.13 -5.47 5.11
N ARG A 69 -17.34 -5.22 5.65
CA ARG A 69 -17.68 -3.95 6.29
C ARG A 69 -16.94 -3.74 7.61
N TYR A 70 -16.72 -4.80 8.39
CA TYR A 70 -16.00 -4.70 9.65
C TYR A 70 -14.53 -4.35 9.42
N THR A 71 -13.85 -5.04 8.52
CA THR A 71 -12.42 -4.87 8.25
C THR A 71 -12.10 -3.77 7.24
N ASN A 72 -13.11 -3.16 6.60
CA ASN A 72 -12.90 -2.21 5.51
C ASN A 72 -12.08 -2.84 4.38
N LEU A 73 -12.50 -4.04 3.96
CA LEU A 73 -11.72 -4.87 3.04
C LEU A 73 -11.49 -4.19 1.68
N GLU A 74 -12.45 -3.38 1.20
CA GLU A 74 -12.30 -2.61 -0.02
C GLU A 74 -11.11 -1.64 0.03
N PHE A 75 -10.95 -0.92 1.14
CA PHE A 75 -9.80 -0.04 1.35
C PHE A 75 -8.50 -0.84 1.26
N LEU A 76 -8.43 -1.93 2.04
CA LEU A 76 -7.23 -2.74 2.18
C LEU A 76 -6.83 -3.34 0.83
N VAL A 77 -7.78 -3.90 0.08
CA VAL A 77 -7.54 -4.51 -1.23
C VAL A 77 -7.05 -3.48 -2.22
N LEU A 78 -7.64 -2.28 -2.28
CA LEU A 78 -7.21 -1.24 -3.23
C LEU A 78 -5.80 -0.73 -2.94
N VAL A 79 -5.48 -0.46 -1.66
CA VAL A 79 -4.14 -0.02 -1.26
C VAL A 79 -3.11 -1.13 -1.55
N MET A 80 -3.40 -2.37 -1.15
CA MET A 80 -2.50 -3.50 -1.35
C MET A 80 -2.32 -3.82 -2.85
N ALA A 81 -3.38 -3.76 -3.65
CA ALA A 81 -3.29 -3.94 -5.10
C ALA A 81 -2.42 -2.85 -5.74
N GLY A 82 -2.62 -1.58 -5.37
CA GLY A 82 -1.77 -0.48 -5.82
C GLY A 82 -0.31 -0.66 -5.42
N SER A 83 -0.06 -1.04 -4.15
CA SER A 83 1.29 -1.25 -3.65
C SER A 83 2.00 -2.43 -4.33
N MET A 84 1.30 -3.56 -4.54
CA MET A 84 1.84 -4.72 -5.24
C MET A 84 2.14 -4.40 -6.71
N PHE A 85 1.21 -3.73 -7.40
CA PHE A 85 1.41 -3.30 -8.78
C PHE A 85 2.66 -2.40 -8.91
N SER A 86 2.81 -1.45 -7.97
CA SER A 86 3.97 -0.57 -7.89
C SER A 86 5.27 -1.35 -7.64
N TYR A 87 5.24 -2.31 -6.71
CA TYR A 87 6.42 -3.12 -6.39
C TYR A 87 6.96 -3.84 -7.63
N PHE A 88 6.10 -4.48 -8.41
CA PHE A 88 6.51 -5.14 -9.66
C PHE A 88 7.00 -4.14 -10.72
N SER A 89 6.24 -3.06 -10.93
CA SER A 89 6.57 -2.05 -11.93
C SER A 89 7.93 -1.40 -11.65
N ILE A 90 8.17 -1.00 -10.41
CA ILE A 90 9.43 -0.37 -10.00
C ILE A 90 10.56 -1.38 -9.97
N SER A 91 10.30 -2.66 -9.66
CA SER A 91 11.33 -3.69 -9.77
C SER A 91 11.84 -3.81 -11.21
N LEU A 92 10.95 -3.84 -12.21
CA LEU A 92 11.33 -3.89 -13.63
C LEU A 92 12.12 -2.65 -14.06
N ILE A 93 11.66 -1.47 -13.63
CA ILE A 93 12.32 -0.20 -13.95
C ILE A 93 13.71 -0.13 -13.30
N LEU A 94 13.82 -0.46 -12.01
CA LEU A 94 15.09 -0.45 -11.29
C LEU A 94 16.07 -1.47 -11.85
N ASP A 95 15.61 -2.66 -12.23
CA ASP A 95 16.45 -3.68 -12.85
C ASP A 95 17.05 -3.17 -14.18
N TYR A 96 16.24 -2.52 -15.01
CA TYR A 96 16.72 -1.84 -16.21
C TYR A 96 17.75 -0.74 -15.91
N PHE A 97 17.50 0.10 -14.90
CA PHE A 97 18.44 1.17 -14.52
C PHE A 97 19.73 0.63 -13.88
N LEU A 98 19.66 -0.46 -13.12
CA LEU A 98 20.85 -1.11 -12.56
C LEU A 98 21.71 -1.70 -13.67
N HIS A 99 21.12 -2.28 -14.72
CA HIS A 99 21.89 -2.84 -15.83
C HIS A 99 22.57 -1.77 -16.70
N ASN A 100 21.93 -0.61 -16.92
CA ASN A 100 22.44 0.42 -17.82
C ASN A 100 23.18 1.58 -17.13
N PHE A 101 22.87 1.82 -15.85
CA PHE A 101 23.29 3.01 -15.09
C PHE A 101 23.66 2.66 -13.64
N GLU A 102 24.27 1.49 -13.42
CA GLU A 102 24.62 0.95 -12.10
C GLU A 102 25.18 2.00 -11.13
N THR A 103 26.23 2.71 -11.53
CA THR A 103 26.92 3.69 -10.70
C THR A 103 26.01 4.83 -10.23
N TYR A 104 25.10 5.31 -11.08
CA TYR A 104 24.18 6.39 -10.74
C TYR A 104 23.11 5.92 -9.76
N VAL A 105 22.57 4.71 -9.94
CA VAL A 105 21.58 4.12 -9.04
C VAL A 105 22.19 3.89 -7.66
N TRP A 106 23.39 3.30 -7.60
CA TRP A 106 24.09 3.11 -6.34
C TRP A 106 24.42 4.44 -5.64
N ALA A 107 24.92 5.44 -6.37
CA ALA A 107 25.18 6.75 -5.80
C ALA A 107 23.91 7.39 -5.21
N CYS A 108 22.77 7.26 -5.91
CA CYS A 108 21.47 7.73 -5.41
C CYS A 108 21.03 6.96 -4.16
N PHE A 109 21.14 5.64 -4.15
CA PHE A 109 20.80 4.81 -2.99
C PHE A 109 21.67 5.13 -1.77
N PHE A 110 22.98 5.27 -1.95
CA PHE A 110 23.88 5.70 -0.88
C PHE A 110 23.50 7.08 -0.34
N GLY A 111 23.20 8.04 -1.22
CA GLY A 111 22.77 9.38 -0.82
C GLY A 111 21.43 9.43 -0.07
N MET A 112 20.56 8.44 -0.24
CA MET A 112 19.28 8.35 0.49
C MET A 112 19.40 7.61 1.83
N VAL A 113 20.44 6.80 2.02
CA VAL A 113 20.65 5.99 3.24
C VAL A 113 21.47 6.74 4.29
N ILE A 114 22.45 7.54 3.85
CA ILE A 114 23.32 8.37 4.70
C ILE A 114 22.56 9.60 5.21
#